data_AF-A0A3B0ZCM0-F1
#
_entry.id   AF-A0A3B0ZCM0-F1
#
_cell.length_a   1.000
_cell.length_b   1.000
_cell.length_c   1.000
_cell.angle_alpha   90.00
_cell.angle_beta   90.00
_cell.angle_gamma   90.00
#
_symmetry.space_group_name_H-M   'P 1'
#
loop_
_entity.id
_entity.type
_entity.pdbx_description
1 polymer ?
#
loop_
_entity_poly.entity_id
_entity_poly.type
_entity_poly.pdbx_seq_one_letter_code
_entity_poly.pdbx_strand_id
1 'polypeptide(L)'
;PAVRGMNSSAIFESPFDAAVGSQTMYCTDCHGSATTAIGTSRPGDTEDDKPWGPHGSTNNFLLQGEWNTSTGSGQAPGLCFKCHSFNDYSCDQSGGGGGWGGHGGGMHGGGSCGAAGTYEDSGFSNKNLNISNNNNLHIFHNNRIGRIRCNWCHVAVPHGWKNKALLVNLNDVGPEVGLPVGTSVTANGNGYNNGPYYMNSVLPITSFAQSGQWTAADCAGRNWMWGTCNNPP
;
A
#
# COMPACT_ATOMS: atom_id res chain seq x y z
N PRO A 1 -10.74 13.81 15.65
CA PRO A 1 -9.39 13.51 15.10
C PRO A 1 -9.38 12.19 14.30
N ALA A 2 -10.40 12.06 13.43
CA ALA A 2 -10.63 10.97 12.49
C ALA A 2 -10.73 11.59 11.08
N VAL A 3 -9.74 12.42 10.70
CA VAL A 3 -9.87 13.36 9.57
C VAL A 3 -9.86 12.65 8.20
N ARG A 4 -9.54 11.35 8.15
CA ARG A 4 -9.63 10.51 6.94
C ARG A 4 -10.42 9.21 7.14
N GLY A 5 -11.42 9.23 8.04
CA GLY A 5 -12.28 8.07 8.27
C GLY A 5 -11.60 6.86 8.91
N MET A 6 -10.35 7.01 9.37
CA MET A 6 -9.59 6.02 10.14
C MET A 6 -10.01 6.07 11.61
N ASN A 7 -10.04 4.90 12.26
CA ASN A 7 -10.53 4.77 13.64
C ASN A 7 -9.39 4.53 14.66
N SER A 8 -8.14 4.36 14.21
CA SER A 8 -6.94 4.23 15.04
C SER A 8 -5.70 4.82 14.36
N SER A 9 -4.73 5.29 15.16
CA SER A 9 -3.38 5.65 14.69
C SER A 9 -2.38 4.49 14.79
N ALA A 10 -2.76 3.35 15.37
CA ALA A 10 -1.88 2.20 15.58
C ALA A 10 -1.33 1.56 14.29
N ILE A 11 -1.91 1.91 13.15
CA ILE A 11 -1.44 1.49 11.82
C ILE A 11 -0.23 2.31 11.32
N PHE A 12 0.17 3.35 12.06
CA PHE A 12 1.33 4.17 11.76
C PHE A 12 2.45 3.91 12.78
N GLU A 13 3.68 3.94 12.30
CA GLU A 13 4.88 3.86 13.13
C GLU A 13 5.29 5.26 13.62
N SER A 14 5.92 5.34 14.79
CA SER A 14 6.46 6.59 15.32
C SER A 14 7.49 7.21 14.36
N PRO A 15 7.54 8.56 14.20
CA PRO A 15 6.74 9.60 14.86
C PRO A 15 5.41 9.93 14.12
N PHE A 16 5.03 9.14 13.11
CA PHE A 16 3.85 9.40 12.28
C PHE A 16 2.54 9.00 12.96
N ASP A 17 2.59 8.45 14.17
CA ASP A 17 1.47 7.98 14.98
C ASP A 17 0.77 9.07 15.81
N ALA A 18 1.41 10.23 16.01
CA ALA A 18 0.94 11.28 16.93
C ALA A 18 0.08 12.39 16.30
N ALA A 19 0.22 12.67 15.00
CA ALA A 19 -0.43 13.81 14.31
C ALA A 19 -1.25 13.40 13.06
N VAL A 20 -1.79 12.18 13.09
CA VAL A 20 -2.44 11.55 11.93
C VAL A 20 -3.58 12.41 11.39
N GLY A 21 -3.46 12.78 10.11
CA GLY A 21 -4.44 13.59 9.41
C GLY A 21 -4.28 15.11 9.54
N SER A 22 -3.37 15.59 10.39
CA SER A 22 -2.95 17.01 10.45
C SER A 22 -1.49 17.23 10.04
N GLN A 23 -0.67 16.17 9.99
CA GLN A 23 0.70 16.23 9.51
C GLN A 23 0.80 16.38 7.97
N THR A 24 1.83 17.11 7.54
CA THR A 24 2.26 17.17 6.13
C THR A 24 3.38 16.16 5.93
N MET A 25 3.32 15.36 4.85
CA MET A 25 4.45 14.54 4.43
C MET A 25 5.52 15.44 3.80
N TYR A 26 6.73 15.39 4.31
CA TYR A 26 7.89 16.10 3.76
C TYR A 26 8.65 15.20 2.79
N CYS A 27 9.38 15.80 1.85
CA CYS A 27 10.24 15.05 0.92
C CYS A 27 11.23 14.14 1.68
N THR A 28 11.72 14.60 2.83
CA THR A 28 12.66 13.87 3.69
C THR A 28 12.07 12.64 4.38
N ASP A 29 10.74 12.49 4.40
CA ASP A 29 10.09 11.30 4.96
C ASP A 29 10.21 10.09 4.03
N CYS A 30 10.44 10.34 2.72
CA CYS A 30 10.69 9.30 1.73
C CYS A 30 12.15 9.30 1.25
N HIS A 31 12.80 10.46 1.21
CA HIS A 31 14.12 10.65 0.61
C HIS A 31 15.22 10.85 1.65
N GLY A 32 16.28 10.06 1.50
CA GLY A 32 17.53 10.16 2.23
C GLY A 32 18.18 8.81 2.47
N SER A 33 19.29 8.80 3.21
CA SER A 33 20.05 7.59 3.53
C SER A 33 19.18 6.41 3.92
N ALA A 34 19.47 5.24 3.35
CA ALA A 34 18.71 4.03 3.62
C ALA A 34 18.82 3.63 5.10
N THR A 35 17.68 3.36 5.73
CA THR A 35 17.60 2.87 7.11
C THR A 35 17.18 1.40 7.09
N THR A 36 17.64 0.61 8.05
CA THR A 36 17.46 -0.86 8.04
C THR A 36 16.33 -1.35 8.95
N ALA A 37 15.71 -0.48 9.74
CA ALA A 37 14.62 -0.84 10.65
C ALA A 37 13.24 -0.36 10.16
N ILE A 38 12.18 -1.04 10.58
CA ILE A 38 10.79 -0.57 10.47
C ILE A 38 10.61 0.63 11.41
N GLY A 39 9.78 1.60 11.01
CA GLY A 39 9.50 2.78 11.85
C GLY A 39 10.66 3.77 11.99
N THR A 40 11.68 3.70 11.12
CA THR A 40 12.81 4.63 11.12
C THR A 40 12.88 5.45 9.84
N SER A 41 12.19 6.59 9.78
CA SER A 41 12.37 7.60 8.71
C SER A 41 13.53 8.57 9.00
N ARG A 42 14.17 8.43 10.16
CA ARG A 42 15.38 9.16 10.55
C ARG A 42 16.51 8.14 10.70
N PRO A 43 17.70 8.38 10.13
CA PRO A 43 18.90 7.66 10.53
C PRO A 43 19.08 7.87 12.04
N GLY A 44 19.03 6.79 12.84
CA GLY A 44 19.16 6.86 14.30
C GLY A 44 20.54 7.39 14.74
N ASP A 45 20.75 7.46 16.05
CA ASP A 45 22.01 7.85 16.71
C ASP A 45 23.22 6.93 16.40
N THR A 46 22.98 5.76 15.82
CA THR A 46 24.04 4.86 15.29
C THR A 46 24.33 5.09 13.80
N GLU A 47 23.58 5.96 13.15
CA GLU A 47 23.70 6.32 11.73
C GLU A 47 24.18 7.78 11.56
N ASP A 48 24.72 8.39 12.63
CA ASP A 48 25.25 9.76 12.66
C ASP A 48 26.42 9.99 11.67
N ASP A 49 26.98 8.91 11.09
CA ASP A 49 27.99 8.96 10.03
C ASP A 49 27.41 8.95 8.61
N LYS A 50 26.08 8.89 8.45
CA LYS A 50 25.43 8.90 7.14
C LYS A 50 24.91 10.30 6.77
N PRO A 51 25.01 10.69 5.48
CA PRO A 51 24.47 11.95 5.02
C PRO A 51 22.99 12.10 5.36
N TRP A 52 22.64 13.23 5.96
CA TRP A 52 21.26 13.65 6.21
C TRP A 52 20.67 14.32 4.96
N GLY A 53 19.37 14.13 4.73
CA GLY A 53 18.69 14.61 3.52
C GLY A 53 18.91 13.67 2.33
N PRO A 54 18.67 14.11 1.08
CA PRO A 54 18.53 13.23 -0.10
C PRO A 54 19.83 12.53 -0.52
N HIS A 55 20.93 12.69 0.20
CA HIS A 55 22.20 12.04 -0.12
C HIS A 55 22.38 10.75 0.68
N GLY A 56 23.24 9.85 0.20
CA GLY A 56 23.65 8.65 0.94
C GLY A 56 22.78 7.41 0.74
N SER A 57 21.67 7.50 0.01
CA SER A 57 20.90 6.31 -0.35
C SER A 57 21.41 5.66 -1.63
N THR A 58 21.49 4.33 -1.59
CA THR A 58 21.76 3.46 -2.74
C THR A 58 20.48 2.99 -3.43
N ASN A 59 19.30 3.34 -2.91
CA ASN A 59 18.02 3.00 -3.52
C ASN A 59 17.71 3.94 -4.68
N ASN A 60 16.92 3.45 -5.65
CA ASN A 60 16.38 4.28 -6.72
C ASN A 60 15.66 5.51 -6.13
N PHE A 61 15.84 6.67 -6.77
CA PHE A 61 15.31 7.96 -6.31
C PHE A 61 15.76 8.42 -4.92
N LEU A 62 16.86 7.88 -4.41
CA LEU A 62 17.41 8.27 -3.12
C LEU A 62 16.43 7.98 -1.98
N LEU A 63 15.68 6.88 -2.08
CA LEU A 63 14.67 6.48 -1.10
C LEU A 63 15.28 5.93 0.19
N GLN A 64 14.65 6.18 1.32
CA GLN A 64 15.09 5.68 2.64
C GLN A 64 14.84 4.18 2.87
N GLY A 65 14.03 3.55 2.01
CA GLY A 65 13.77 2.11 2.02
C GLY A 65 13.67 1.57 0.62
N GLU A 66 13.74 0.24 0.51
CA GLU A 66 13.63 -0.42 -0.78
C GLU A 66 12.23 -0.22 -1.40
N TRP A 67 12.21 0.00 -2.70
CA TRP A 67 11.01 0.01 -3.53
C TRP A 67 11.26 -0.85 -4.76
N ASN A 68 10.76 -2.08 -4.73
CA ASN A 68 10.98 -3.11 -5.74
C ASN A 68 9.78 -4.07 -5.79
N THR A 69 9.77 -5.04 -6.71
CA THR A 69 8.64 -5.96 -6.91
C THR A 69 8.32 -6.87 -5.72
N SER A 70 9.09 -6.84 -4.64
CA SER A 70 8.88 -7.59 -3.41
C SER A 70 8.47 -6.70 -2.23
N THR A 71 8.40 -5.37 -2.42
CA THR A 71 7.93 -4.44 -1.39
C THR A 71 6.49 -4.75 -0.97
N GLY A 72 6.30 -5.04 0.32
CA GLY A 72 5.03 -5.49 0.86
C GLY A 72 4.83 -7.01 0.87
N SER A 73 5.87 -7.81 0.67
CA SER A 73 5.82 -9.27 0.91
C SER A 73 7.12 -9.73 1.56
N GLY A 74 7.09 -9.99 2.87
CA GLY A 74 8.17 -10.66 3.62
C GLY A 74 9.54 -9.97 3.65
N GLN A 75 9.67 -8.76 3.12
CA GLN A 75 10.92 -7.98 3.11
C GLN A 75 10.96 -6.96 4.24
N ALA A 76 12.07 -6.93 4.98
CA ALA A 76 12.38 -5.90 5.97
C ALA A 76 13.45 -4.93 5.42
N PRO A 77 13.27 -3.60 5.52
CA PRO A 77 12.02 -2.83 5.51
C PRO A 77 11.85 -2.06 4.18
N GLY A 78 10.78 -2.38 3.44
CA GLY A 78 10.35 -1.57 2.29
C GLY A 78 9.96 -0.14 2.71
N LEU A 79 9.99 0.80 1.76
CA LEU A 79 9.78 2.23 1.98
C LEU A 79 8.53 2.54 2.84
N CYS A 80 7.41 1.87 2.59
CA CYS A 80 6.14 2.15 3.26
C CYS A 80 6.19 1.85 4.76
N PHE A 81 6.97 0.83 5.17
CA PHE A 81 7.07 0.41 6.57
C PHE A 81 7.98 1.30 7.42
N LYS A 82 8.47 2.41 6.85
CA LYS A 82 9.05 3.50 7.64
C LYS A 82 7.99 4.29 8.40
N CYS A 83 6.75 4.28 7.90
CA CYS A 83 5.63 5.02 8.48
C CYS A 83 4.42 4.14 8.76
N HIS A 84 4.30 2.95 8.16
CA HIS A 84 3.15 2.06 8.30
C HIS A 84 3.51 0.76 9.02
N SER A 85 2.59 0.26 9.84
CA SER A 85 2.69 -1.07 10.45
C SER A 85 2.69 -2.15 9.37
N PHE A 86 3.68 -3.03 9.41
CA PHE A 86 3.76 -4.18 8.51
C PHE A 86 2.54 -5.10 8.68
N ASN A 87 2.13 -5.35 9.91
CA ASN A 87 1.07 -6.32 10.24
C ASN A 87 -0.30 -5.87 9.73
N ASP A 88 -0.53 -4.56 9.62
CA ASP A 88 -1.82 -4.01 9.19
C ASP A 88 -1.94 -3.81 7.67
N TYR A 89 -0.83 -3.94 6.93
CA TYR A 89 -0.77 -3.71 5.48
C TYR A 89 -0.29 -4.89 4.66
N SER A 90 0.47 -5.83 5.24
CA SER A 90 1.33 -6.76 4.48
C SER A 90 1.63 -8.07 5.20
N CYS A 91 0.91 -8.41 6.27
CA CYS A 91 1.15 -9.64 7.03
C CYS A 91 1.06 -10.90 6.13
N ASP A 92 2.21 -11.46 5.77
CA ASP A 92 2.25 -12.74 5.06
C ASP A 92 1.81 -13.85 6.03
N GLN A 93 0.71 -14.53 5.71
CA GLN A 93 0.30 -15.71 6.45
C GLN A 93 1.29 -16.84 6.14
N SER A 94 2.16 -17.15 7.10
CA SER A 94 2.95 -18.38 7.08
C SER A 94 2.02 -19.57 7.35
N GLY A 95 1.37 -20.04 6.29
CA GLY A 95 0.50 -21.22 6.29
C GLY A 95 -0.98 -20.88 6.14
N GLY A 96 -1.52 -21.18 4.96
CA GLY A 96 -2.97 -21.28 4.74
C GLY A 96 -3.57 -20.17 3.89
N GLY A 97 -3.24 -20.15 2.59
CA GLY A 97 -4.10 -19.51 1.61
C GLY A 97 -5.50 -20.14 1.73
N GLY A 98 -6.47 -19.38 2.20
CA GLY A 98 -7.87 -19.78 2.24
C GLY A 98 -8.37 -19.96 0.82
N GLY A 99 -8.29 -21.19 0.31
CA GLY A 99 -8.78 -21.56 -1.00
C GLY A 99 -10.23 -21.14 -1.21
N TRP A 100 -10.59 -20.91 -2.48
CA TRP A 100 -11.91 -20.46 -2.96
C TRP A 100 -13.01 -21.52 -2.84
N GLY A 101 -13.01 -22.34 -1.78
CA GLY A 101 -13.93 -23.46 -1.59
C GLY A 101 -14.66 -23.36 -0.26
N GLY A 102 -15.92 -22.94 -0.28
CA GLY A 102 -16.81 -23.08 0.88
C GLY A 102 -17.85 -21.98 1.00
N HIS A 103 -19.05 -22.26 0.51
CA HIS A 103 -20.24 -21.49 0.85
C HIS A 103 -20.45 -21.44 2.37
N GLY A 104 -20.57 -20.23 2.95
CA GLY A 104 -21.24 -20.03 4.24
C GLY A 104 -20.43 -20.14 5.53
N GLY A 105 -19.09 -20.15 5.50
CA GLY A 105 -18.25 -20.13 6.71
C GLY A 105 -17.81 -18.73 7.11
N GLY A 106 -18.06 -18.32 8.36
CA GLY A 106 -17.69 -17.00 8.89
C GLY A 106 -16.20 -16.65 8.72
N MET A 107 -15.93 -15.37 8.50
CA MET A 107 -14.61 -14.76 8.25
C MET A 107 -13.72 -14.70 9.50
N HIS A 108 -13.58 -15.82 10.20
CA HIS A 108 -12.61 -15.99 11.28
C HIS A 108 -11.51 -16.93 10.80
N GLY A 109 -10.62 -16.41 9.96
CA GLY A 109 -9.38 -17.09 9.58
C GLY A 109 -8.29 -16.73 10.59
N GLY A 110 -8.07 -17.59 11.57
CA GLY A 110 -6.95 -17.50 12.50
C GLY A 110 -5.62 -17.81 11.81
N GLY A 111 -4.59 -17.02 12.13
CA GLY A 111 -3.20 -17.24 11.72
C GLY A 111 -2.39 -15.95 11.56
N SER A 112 -1.79 -15.47 12.66
CA SER A 112 -0.69 -14.49 12.77
C SER A 112 -0.79 -13.10 12.09
N CYS A 113 -1.83 -12.78 11.33
CA CYS A 113 -2.15 -11.41 10.92
C CYS A 113 -2.92 -10.72 12.05
N GLY A 114 -2.19 -10.12 12.99
CA GLY A 114 -2.70 -9.20 14.01
C GLY A 114 -4.11 -9.47 14.53
N ALA A 115 -4.25 -10.42 15.47
CA ALA A 115 -5.43 -10.47 16.35
C ALA A 115 -5.54 -9.23 17.29
N ALA A 116 -4.69 -8.21 17.08
CA ALA A 116 -4.60 -6.99 17.87
C ALA A 116 -4.76 -5.69 17.05
N GLY A 117 -4.96 -5.78 15.72
CA GLY A 117 -5.33 -4.63 14.89
C GLY A 117 -6.84 -4.57 14.78
N THR A 118 -7.46 -3.52 15.33
CA THR A 118 -8.86 -3.26 15.02
C THR A 118 -8.98 -3.15 13.51
N TYR A 119 -9.85 -3.94 12.94
CA TYR A 119 -10.09 -4.11 11.51
C TYR A 119 -10.51 -2.81 10.79
N GLU A 120 -10.51 -1.65 11.45
CA GLU A 120 -11.12 -0.41 10.98
C GLU A 120 -10.17 0.71 10.55
N ASP A 121 -8.88 0.41 10.35
CA ASP A 121 -7.86 1.44 10.61
C ASP A 121 -7.19 2.09 9.39
N SER A 122 -7.32 1.56 8.17
CA SER A 122 -6.67 2.16 6.98
C SER A 122 -7.58 3.15 6.23
N GLY A 123 -6.97 4.13 5.54
CA GLY A 123 -7.70 5.06 4.66
C GLY A 123 -8.30 4.39 3.42
N PHE A 124 -7.81 3.19 3.05
CA PHE A 124 -8.38 2.33 2.03
C PHE A 124 -9.33 1.33 2.70
N SER A 125 -10.52 1.83 3.00
CA SER A 125 -11.49 1.07 3.76
C SER A 125 -12.93 1.27 3.27
N ASN A 126 -13.80 0.28 3.50
CA ASN A 126 -15.20 0.32 3.06
C ASN A 126 -16.18 0.08 4.21
N LYS A 127 -16.76 1.15 4.73
CA LYS A 127 -17.74 1.12 5.83
C LYS A 127 -19.13 0.56 5.45
N ASN A 128 -19.39 0.39 4.16
CA ASN A 128 -20.72 0.09 3.62
C ASN A 128 -20.91 -1.39 3.21
N LEU A 129 -19.91 -2.26 3.40
CA LEU A 129 -20.05 -3.69 3.06
C LEU A 129 -20.79 -4.53 4.12
N ASN A 130 -21.07 -3.98 5.31
CA ASN A 130 -21.81 -4.62 6.41
C ASN A 130 -21.39 -6.05 6.78
N ILE A 131 -20.16 -6.44 6.43
CA ILE A 131 -19.46 -7.61 6.97
C ILE A 131 -19.09 -7.30 8.46
N SER A 132 -19.08 -8.26 9.37
CA SER A 132 -18.63 -8.01 10.75
C SER A 132 -17.09 -8.01 10.80
N ASN A 133 -16.49 -7.11 11.61
CA ASN A 133 -15.03 -6.87 11.65
C ASN A 133 -14.46 -6.18 10.39
N ASN A 134 -15.16 -5.18 9.87
CA ASN A 134 -14.75 -4.51 8.64
C ASN A 134 -13.98 -3.25 8.87
N ASN A 135 -13.02 -3.00 8.00
CA ASN A 135 -13.04 -1.94 7.01
C ASN A 135 -11.68 -1.90 6.30
N ASN A 136 -10.57 -2.42 6.85
CA ASN A 136 -9.26 -2.41 6.19
C ASN A 136 -9.20 -3.32 4.96
N LEU A 137 -9.24 -2.73 3.77
CA LEU A 137 -9.23 -3.49 2.52
C LEU A 137 -7.86 -4.11 2.20
N HIS A 138 -6.75 -3.63 2.77
CA HIS A 138 -5.44 -4.29 2.57
C HIS A 138 -5.45 -5.72 3.11
N ILE A 139 -5.91 -5.88 4.36
CA ILE A 139 -6.06 -7.20 5.01
C ILE A 139 -7.10 -8.05 4.30
N PHE A 140 -8.21 -7.46 3.85
CA PHE A 140 -9.21 -8.19 3.06
C PHE A 140 -8.60 -8.79 1.78
N HIS A 141 -7.85 -7.99 1.02
CA HIS A 141 -7.17 -8.50 -0.18
C HIS A 141 -6.13 -9.55 0.20
N ASN A 142 -5.27 -9.26 1.18
CA ASN A 142 -4.25 -10.21 1.63
C ASN A 142 -4.83 -11.57 2.05
N ASN A 143 -5.90 -11.59 2.86
CA ASN A 143 -6.60 -12.83 3.25
C ASN A 143 -7.24 -13.57 2.07
N ARG A 144 -7.59 -12.84 0.99
CA ARG A 144 -8.22 -13.41 -0.20
C ARG A 144 -7.22 -14.07 -1.14
N ILE A 145 -6.05 -13.46 -1.33
CA ILE A 145 -5.05 -13.90 -2.32
C ILE A 145 -3.76 -14.44 -1.70
N GLY A 146 -3.66 -14.44 -0.37
CA GLY A 146 -2.54 -14.98 0.41
C GLY A 146 -1.30 -14.08 0.48
N ARG A 147 -1.26 -13.01 -0.31
CA ARG A 147 -0.21 -11.98 -0.30
C ARG A 147 -0.74 -10.70 -0.95
N ILE A 148 -0.21 -9.55 -0.57
CA ILE A 148 -0.36 -8.30 -1.32
C ILE A 148 1.02 -7.70 -1.54
N ARG A 149 1.19 -6.82 -2.54
CA ARG A 149 2.43 -6.04 -2.70
C ARG A 149 2.05 -4.59 -2.88
N CYS A 150 2.81 -3.68 -2.28
CA CYS A 150 2.50 -2.25 -2.32
C CYS A 150 2.45 -1.76 -3.76
N ASN A 151 3.38 -2.19 -4.62
CA ASN A 151 3.53 -1.69 -6.00
C ASN A 151 2.39 -2.08 -6.95
N TRP A 152 1.56 -3.04 -6.55
CA TRP A 152 0.34 -3.40 -7.29
C TRP A 152 -0.66 -2.25 -7.31
N CYS A 153 -0.68 -1.46 -6.25
CA CYS A 153 -1.63 -0.38 -6.03
C CYS A 153 -0.97 0.99 -5.87
N HIS A 154 0.30 1.05 -5.49
CA HIS A 154 1.01 2.27 -5.12
C HIS A 154 2.26 2.52 -5.96
N VAL A 155 2.66 3.79 -6.03
CA VAL A 155 3.98 4.28 -6.47
C VAL A 155 4.80 4.69 -5.24
N ALA A 156 6.13 4.70 -5.32
CA ALA A 156 6.97 5.14 -4.19
C ALA A 156 6.97 6.66 -3.96
N VAL A 157 6.83 7.44 -5.04
CA VAL A 157 7.01 8.89 -5.01
C VAL A 157 5.88 9.55 -5.79
N PRO A 158 5.29 10.64 -5.29
CA PRO A 158 4.31 11.39 -6.07
C PRO A 158 4.96 11.91 -7.36
N HIS A 159 4.46 11.52 -8.52
CA HIS A 159 4.91 12.04 -9.82
C HIS A 159 3.88 12.98 -10.46
N GLY A 160 3.20 13.77 -9.65
CA GLY A 160 2.28 14.79 -10.15
C GLY A 160 1.19 15.18 -9.16
N TRP A 161 0.42 16.18 -9.56
CA TRP A 161 -0.68 16.78 -8.81
C TRP A 161 -1.89 15.86 -8.56
N LYS A 162 -1.89 14.65 -9.15
CA LYS A 162 -3.08 13.80 -9.25
C LYS A 162 -3.28 12.79 -8.12
N ASN A 163 -2.31 12.56 -7.22
CA ASN A 163 -2.52 11.55 -6.17
C ASN A 163 -1.82 11.80 -4.83
N LYS A 164 -2.61 12.12 -3.80
CA LYS A 164 -2.15 12.27 -2.41
C LYS A 164 -2.04 10.93 -1.65
N ALA A 165 -2.51 9.83 -2.22
CA ALA A 165 -2.47 8.48 -1.63
C ALA A 165 -1.44 7.57 -2.34
N LEU A 166 -0.59 8.14 -3.20
CA LEU A 166 0.41 7.42 -3.97
C LEU A 166 -0.16 6.27 -4.80
N LEU A 167 -1.44 6.29 -5.21
CA LEU A 167 -1.99 5.18 -6.00
C LEU A 167 -1.48 5.26 -7.43
N VAL A 168 -1.15 4.10 -8.00
CA VAL A 168 -1.08 3.94 -9.45
C VAL A 168 -2.48 4.10 -10.02
N ASN A 169 -2.57 4.56 -11.26
CA ASN A 169 -3.81 4.51 -12.02
C ASN A 169 -3.55 4.10 -13.45
N LEU A 170 -3.81 2.83 -13.78
CA LEU A 170 -3.63 2.32 -15.13
C LEU A 170 -4.61 2.92 -16.15
N ASN A 171 -5.65 3.65 -15.71
CA ASN A 171 -6.57 4.36 -16.61
C ASN A 171 -6.08 5.78 -16.97
N ASP A 172 -5.05 6.31 -16.30
CA ASP A 172 -4.57 7.68 -16.46
C ASP A 172 -3.04 7.74 -16.41
N VAL A 173 -2.39 6.93 -17.25
CA VAL A 173 -0.95 7.05 -17.48
C VAL A 173 -0.66 8.20 -18.42
N GLY A 174 0.56 8.71 -18.39
CA GLY A 174 0.94 9.89 -19.17
C GLY A 174 2.42 9.96 -19.54
N PRO A 175 2.96 11.19 -19.67
CA PRO A 175 4.33 11.42 -20.12
C PRO A 175 5.39 10.75 -19.25
N GLU A 176 5.09 10.39 -18.00
CA GLU A 176 5.99 9.64 -17.12
C GLU A 176 6.36 8.26 -17.67
N VAL A 177 5.60 7.75 -18.64
CA VAL A 177 5.86 6.51 -19.39
C VAL A 177 5.94 6.73 -20.90
N GLY A 178 6.11 7.98 -21.35
CA GLY A 178 6.20 8.35 -22.75
C GLY A 178 4.88 8.28 -23.52
N LEU A 179 3.75 8.30 -22.82
CA LEU A 179 2.41 8.24 -23.42
C LEU A 179 1.67 9.59 -23.29
N PRO A 180 0.65 9.86 -24.13
CA PRO A 180 -0.24 10.99 -23.93
C PRO A 180 -0.93 10.94 -22.56
N VAL A 181 -1.19 12.09 -21.95
CA VAL A 181 -1.94 12.19 -20.68
C VAL A 181 -3.32 11.54 -20.80
N GLY A 182 -3.72 10.76 -19.80
CA GLY A 182 -5.03 10.09 -19.78
C GLY A 182 -5.08 8.80 -20.57
N THR A 183 -3.92 8.24 -20.93
CA THR A 183 -3.87 6.95 -21.62
C THR A 183 -4.26 5.84 -20.64
N SER A 184 -5.11 4.92 -21.10
CA SER A 184 -5.39 3.69 -20.37
C SER A 184 -4.50 2.55 -20.87
N VAL A 185 -3.87 1.85 -19.95
CA VAL A 185 -3.07 0.65 -20.19
C VAL A 185 -3.66 -0.53 -19.43
N THR A 186 -3.39 -1.76 -19.88
CA THR A 186 -3.88 -2.97 -19.23
C THR A 186 -2.73 -3.70 -18.55
N ALA A 187 -2.93 -4.12 -17.30
CA ALA A 187 -2.05 -5.07 -16.66
C ALA A 187 -2.14 -6.42 -17.38
N ASN A 188 -1.02 -6.95 -17.84
CA ASN A 188 -0.96 -8.33 -18.34
C ASN A 188 -0.90 -9.31 -17.15
N GLY A 189 -0.80 -10.62 -17.41
CA GLY A 189 -0.71 -11.64 -16.35
C GLY A 189 0.44 -11.44 -15.34
N ASN A 190 1.39 -10.55 -15.62
CA ASN A 190 2.50 -10.19 -14.74
C ASN A 190 2.40 -8.74 -14.21
N GLY A 191 1.27 -8.06 -14.39
CA GLY A 191 1.11 -6.64 -14.05
C GLY A 191 1.74 -5.70 -15.08
N TYR A 192 1.38 -4.42 -15.02
CA TYR A 192 1.98 -3.39 -15.85
C TYR A 192 3.34 -2.99 -15.27
N ASN A 193 4.37 -3.07 -16.11
CA ASN A 193 5.75 -2.76 -15.76
C ASN A 193 6.28 -1.71 -16.74
N ASN A 194 6.47 -0.50 -16.22
CA ASN A 194 7.15 0.58 -16.91
C ASN A 194 7.88 1.37 -15.83
N GLY A 195 9.06 0.84 -15.50
CA GLY A 195 9.91 1.41 -14.48
C GLY A 195 10.28 2.84 -14.86
N PRO A 196 10.42 3.73 -13.87
CA PRO A 196 10.49 3.41 -12.44
C PRO A 196 9.16 3.57 -11.67
N TYR A 197 8.09 4.00 -12.35
CA TYR A 197 6.81 4.36 -11.71
C TYR A 197 5.86 3.17 -11.55
N TYR A 198 5.86 2.26 -12.53
CA TYR A 198 4.95 1.11 -12.54
C TYR A 198 5.76 -0.19 -12.41
N MET A 199 5.52 -0.94 -11.33
CA MET A 199 6.20 -2.22 -11.03
C MET A 199 5.19 -3.26 -10.57
N ASN A 200 4.88 -4.24 -11.43
CA ASN A 200 3.73 -5.15 -11.28
C ASN A 200 2.43 -4.41 -10.95
N SER A 201 2.24 -3.20 -11.46
CA SER A 201 1.07 -2.39 -11.12
C SER A 201 -0.17 -2.98 -11.77
N VAL A 202 -1.27 -3.09 -11.00
CA VAL A 202 -2.52 -3.71 -11.48
C VAL A 202 -3.73 -2.83 -11.28
N LEU A 203 -3.65 -1.71 -10.55
CA LEU A 203 -4.82 -0.93 -10.15
C LEU A 203 -5.27 0.08 -11.23
N PRO A 204 -6.44 -0.13 -11.88
CA PRO A 204 -7.18 0.91 -12.57
C PRO A 204 -8.07 1.65 -11.57
N ILE A 205 -8.14 2.99 -11.66
CA ILE A 205 -9.07 3.82 -10.90
C ILE A 205 -10.10 4.39 -11.87
N THR A 206 -11.38 4.16 -11.58
CA THR A 206 -12.53 4.70 -12.32
C THR A 206 -13.09 5.95 -11.66
N SER A 207 -13.04 6.02 -10.32
CA SER A 207 -13.40 7.20 -9.54
C SER A 207 -12.57 7.28 -8.26
N PHE A 208 -12.27 8.49 -7.80
CA PHE A 208 -11.61 8.69 -6.53
C PHE A 208 -12.64 8.82 -5.41
N ALA A 209 -12.64 7.87 -4.48
CA ALA A 209 -13.46 7.95 -3.29
C ALA A 209 -12.75 8.68 -2.14
N GLN A 210 -13.53 9.20 -1.20
CA GLN A 210 -12.99 9.65 0.08
C GLN A 210 -12.45 8.45 0.87
N SER A 211 -11.43 8.68 1.70
CA SER A 211 -10.93 7.66 2.61
C SER A 211 -12.06 7.09 3.48
N GLY A 212 -12.13 5.76 3.58
CA GLY A 212 -13.23 5.05 4.25
C GLY A 212 -14.50 4.81 3.42
N GLN A 213 -14.55 5.33 2.18
CA GLN A 213 -15.71 5.20 1.28
C GLN A 213 -15.37 4.45 -0.01
N TRP A 214 -14.23 3.75 -0.08
CA TRP A 214 -13.80 3.05 -1.28
C TRP A 214 -14.67 1.83 -1.57
N THR A 215 -15.06 1.64 -2.82
CA THR A 215 -15.86 0.50 -3.28
C THR A 215 -15.23 -0.17 -4.49
N ALA A 216 -15.73 -1.36 -4.85
CA ALA A 216 -15.28 -2.03 -6.07
C ALA A 216 -15.57 -1.20 -7.34
N ALA A 217 -16.60 -0.34 -7.33
CA ALA A 217 -16.95 0.50 -8.46
C ALA A 217 -15.91 1.61 -8.72
N ASP A 218 -15.07 1.92 -7.73
CA ASP A 218 -13.97 2.89 -7.86
C ASP A 218 -12.73 2.29 -8.54
N CYS A 219 -12.65 0.96 -8.66
CA CYS A 219 -11.53 0.25 -9.31
C CYS A 219 -12.02 -0.79 -10.33
N ALA A 220 -12.64 -0.31 -11.42
CA ALA A 220 -13.12 -1.12 -12.56
C ALA A 220 -14.19 -2.20 -12.27
N GLY A 221 -14.74 -2.22 -11.06
CA GLY A 221 -15.85 -3.07 -10.69
C GLY A 221 -15.45 -4.47 -10.20
N ARG A 222 -16.42 -5.14 -9.56
CA ARG A 222 -16.19 -6.43 -8.91
C ARG A 222 -15.72 -7.51 -9.91
N ASN A 223 -16.30 -7.60 -11.11
CA ASN A 223 -15.92 -8.64 -12.07
C ASN A 223 -14.45 -8.53 -12.50
N TRP A 224 -13.95 -7.30 -12.71
CA TRP A 224 -12.55 -7.07 -13.02
C TRP A 224 -11.66 -7.48 -11.85
N MET A 225 -11.98 -7.03 -10.63
CA MET A 225 -11.23 -7.39 -9.41
C MET A 225 -11.12 -8.91 -9.26
N TRP A 226 -12.22 -9.64 -9.48
CA TRP A 226 -12.23 -11.10 -9.42
C TRP A 226 -11.30 -11.73 -10.47
N GLY A 227 -11.35 -11.25 -11.72
CA GLY A 227 -10.46 -11.74 -12.78
C GLY A 227 -8.98 -11.51 -12.45
N THR A 228 -8.63 -10.31 -12.01
CA THR A 228 -7.24 -9.94 -11.65
C THR A 228 -6.73 -10.70 -10.43
N CYS A 229 -7.56 -10.88 -9.40
CA CYS A 229 -7.16 -11.54 -8.15
C CYS A 229 -7.14 -13.07 -8.22
N ASN A 230 -7.75 -13.69 -9.22
CA ASN A 230 -7.66 -15.16 -9.40
C ASN A 230 -6.28 -15.62 -9.87
N ASN A 231 -5.52 -14.74 -10.53
CA ASN A 231 -4.16 -15.02 -10.97
C ASN A 231 -3.31 -13.74 -10.87
N PRO A 232 -3.01 -13.27 -9.65
CA PRO A 232 -2.24 -12.06 -9.47
C PRO A 232 -0.77 -12.27 -9.93
N PRO A 233 -0.05 -11.18 -10.27
CA PRO A 233 1.36 -11.23 -10.66
C PRO A 233 2.32 -11.85 -9.64
#